data_AF-A0A2G5S940-F1
#
_entry.id   AF-A0A2G5S940-F1
#
_cell.length_a   1.000
_cell.length_b   1.000
_cell.length_c   1.000
_cell.angle_alpha   90.00
_cell.angle_beta   90.00
_cell.angle_gamma   90.00
#
_symmetry.space_group_name_H-M   'P 1'
#
loop_
_entity.id
_entity.type
_entity.pdbx_description
1 polymer ?
#
loop_
_entity_poly.entity_id
_entity_poly.type
_entity_poly.pdbx_seq_one_letter_code
_entity_poly.pdbx_strand_id
1 'polypeptide(L)'
;MQRPLVAPKRNTLPYADSLEAAMQQGGQESPGYDYEPVDLDKKAHPAVLKLRTLEEYKVRGVFGLGGFGVVYRIRDQNGQQLAAKVISTRPYTTQREMKALRKIRENPHNNLLLLHSVGILKNPPPGYTDEVIIIEACGPSINEVMKS
;
A
#
# COMPACT_ATOMS: atom_id res chain seq x y z
N MET A 1 41.56 7.32 16.16
CA MET A 1 41.03 6.86 14.85
C MET A 1 39.51 7.00 14.88
N GLN A 2 38.95 8.01 14.20
CA GLN A 2 37.50 8.18 14.08
C GLN A 2 36.97 7.14 13.08
N ARG A 3 35.94 6.37 13.47
CA ARG A 3 35.23 5.49 12.54
C ARG A 3 34.44 6.37 11.56
N PRO A 4 34.47 6.09 10.24
CA PRO A 4 33.60 6.79 9.30
C PRO A 4 32.14 6.47 9.64
N LEU A 5 31.30 7.51 9.70
CA LEU A 5 29.84 7.38 9.66
C LEU A 5 29.46 6.84 8.28
N VAL A 6 29.32 5.53 8.18
CA VAL A 6 28.71 4.90 7.00
C VAL A 6 27.23 5.28 7.02
N ALA A 7 26.82 6.15 6.09
CA ALA A 7 25.42 6.43 5.85
C ALA A 7 24.67 5.11 5.63
N PRO A 8 23.47 4.91 6.21
CA PRO A 8 22.72 3.68 6.00
C PRO A 8 22.50 3.50 4.50
N LYS A 9 22.94 2.37 3.95
CA LYS A 9 22.64 2.00 2.57
C LYS A 9 21.12 2.10 2.40
N ARG A 10 20.66 2.89 1.41
CA ARG A 10 19.26 2.83 0.96
C ARG A 10 19.01 1.38 0.54
N ASN A 11 18.33 0.62 1.41
CA ASN A 11 17.90 -0.74 1.12
C ASN A 11 16.88 -0.66 -0.01
N THR A 12 17.36 -0.74 -1.25
CA THR A 12 16.54 -0.72 -2.45
C THR A 12 16.22 -2.16 -2.80
N LEU A 13 14.97 -2.46 -3.16
CA LEU A 13 14.58 -3.82 -3.56
C LEU A 13 15.29 -4.22 -4.86
N PRO A 14 15.55 -5.52 -5.08
CA PRO A 14 15.96 -6.00 -6.40
C PRO A 14 14.94 -5.56 -7.47
N TYR A 15 15.42 -5.16 -8.65
CA TYR A 15 14.56 -4.57 -9.69
C TYR A 15 13.37 -5.48 -10.06
N ALA A 16 13.58 -6.80 -10.20
CA ALA A 16 12.52 -7.76 -10.51
C ALA A 16 11.40 -7.81 -9.46
N ASP A 17 11.68 -7.42 -8.22
CA ASP A 17 10.72 -7.38 -7.11
C ASP A 17 10.11 -5.98 -6.91
N SER A 18 10.45 -5.02 -7.77
CA SER A 18 9.99 -3.64 -7.65
C SER A 18 8.65 -3.38 -8.36
N LEU A 19 7.90 -2.40 -7.85
CA LEU A 19 6.67 -1.94 -8.47
C LEU A 19 6.91 -1.48 -9.91
N GLU A 20 8.05 -0.84 -10.17
CA GLU A 20 8.42 -0.40 -11.52
C GLU A 20 8.47 -1.56 -12.52
N ALA A 21 9.15 -2.66 -12.17
CA ALA A 21 9.23 -3.84 -13.04
C ALA A 21 7.85 -4.48 -13.24
N ALA A 22 7.02 -4.55 -12.20
CA ALA A 22 5.68 -5.12 -12.28
C ALA A 22 4.75 -4.33 -13.22
N MET A 23 4.92 -3.01 -13.29
CA MET A 23 4.14 -2.14 -14.17
C MET A 23 4.57 -2.25 -15.65
N GLN A 24 5.82 -2.61 -15.94
CA GLN A 24 6.31 -2.77 -17.32
C GLN A 24 5.84 -4.09 -17.98
N GLN A 25 5.49 -5.12 -17.21
CA GLN A 25 5.12 -6.45 -17.74
C GLN A 25 3.65 -6.57 -18.21
N GLY A 26 3.04 -5.48 -18.67
CA GLY A 26 1.73 -5.53 -19.34
C GLY A 26 0.58 -6.02 -18.45
N GLY A 27 0.60 -5.69 -17.16
CA GLY A 27 -0.51 -6.03 -16.28
C GLY A 27 -1.76 -5.29 -16.72
N GLN A 28 -2.79 -6.03 -17.19
CA GLN A 28 -4.13 -5.52 -17.51
C GLN A 28 -4.47 -4.35 -16.61
N GLU A 29 -4.47 -3.14 -17.18
CA GLU A 29 -4.84 -1.91 -16.49
C GLU A 29 -6.14 -2.19 -15.73
N SER A 30 -6.11 -1.97 -14.42
CA SER A 30 -7.35 -2.03 -13.66
C SER A 30 -8.25 -0.91 -14.18
N PRO A 31 -9.41 -1.22 -14.79
CA PRO A 31 -10.25 -0.19 -15.38
C PRO A 31 -10.65 0.84 -14.32
N GLY A 32 -10.52 2.12 -14.66
CA GLY A 32 -11.15 3.22 -13.95
C GLY A 32 -10.27 4.06 -13.01
N TYR A 33 -8.96 3.83 -12.89
CA TYR A 33 -8.09 4.75 -12.12
C TYR A 33 -6.59 4.60 -12.40
N ASP A 34 -5.99 5.55 -13.12
CA ASP A 34 -4.56 5.57 -13.51
C ASP A 34 -3.73 6.61 -12.74
N TYR A 35 -4.19 7.02 -11.56
CA TYR A 35 -3.37 7.88 -10.71
C TYR A 35 -2.09 7.14 -10.31
N GLU A 36 -0.96 7.81 -10.56
CA GLU A 36 0.36 7.38 -10.14
C GLU A 36 1.09 8.61 -9.59
N PRO A 37 1.45 8.62 -8.30
CA PRO A 37 2.13 9.77 -7.69
C PRO A 37 3.50 10.00 -8.35
N VAL A 38 3.74 11.24 -8.80
CA VAL A 38 4.95 11.64 -9.56
C VAL A 38 6.23 11.46 -8.74
N ASP A 39 6.16 11.70 -7.43
CA ASP A 39 7.33 11.70 -6.52
C ASP A 39 7.59 10.34 -5.85
N LEU A 40 6.92 9.27 -6.28
CA LEU A 40 7.09 7.95 -5.69
C LEU A 40 8.28 7.20 -6.29
N ASP A 41 9.25 6.83 -5.45
CA ASP A 41 10.33 5.92 -5.86
C ASP A 41 9.81 4.49 -6.02
N LYS A 42 9.33 4.16 -7.22
CA LYS A 42 8.78 2.83 -7.54
C LYS A 42 9.78 1.68 -7.36
N LYS A 43 11.09 1.96 -7.29
CA LYS A 43 12.13 0.94 -7.02
C LYS A 43 12.21 0.55 -5.55
N ALA A 44 11.81 1.45 -4.65
CA ALA A 44 11.76 1.19 -3.21
C ALA A 44 10.47 0.47 -2.79
N HIS A 45 9.48 0.34 -3.68
CA HIS A 45 8.17 -0.23 -3.39
C HIS A 45 8.03 -1.63 -4.00
N PRO A 46 7.43 -2.60 -3.30
CA PRO A 46 7.38 -3.99 -3.75
C PRO A 46 6.33 -4.22 -4.85
N ALA A 47 6.64 -5.14 -5.77
CA ALA A 47 5.72 -5.68 -6.77
C ALA A 47 4.59 -6.53 -6.16
N VAL A 48 4.85 -7.13 -5.00
CA VAL A 48 3.92 -8.03 -4.29
C VAL A 48 4.01 -7.74 -2.80
N LEU A 49 2.88 -7.52 -2.14
CA LEU A 49 2.80 -7.48 -0.69
C LEU A 49 2.66 -8.90 -0.17
N LYS A 50 3.60 -9.33 0.69
CA LYS A 50 3.63 -10.69 1.26
C LYS A 50 3.30 -10.62 2.73
N LEU A 51 2.17 -11.20 3.14
CA LEU A 51 1.77 -11.22 4.54
C LEU A 51 2.47 -12.37 5.29
N ARG A 52 2.55 -12.25 6.62
CA ARG A 52 3.02 -13.32 7.50
C ARG A 52 2.15 -14.57 7.42
N THR A 53 0.88 -14.41 7.09
CA THR A 53 -0.12 -15.46 6.84
C THR A 53 0.11 -16.24 5.54
N LEU A 54 1.14 -15.89 4.75
CA LEU A 54 1.44 -16.43 3.42
C LEU A 54 0.51 -15.95 2.30
N GLU A 55 -0.43 -15.05 2.60
CA GLU A 55 -1.21 -14.37 1.56
C GLU A 55 -0.32 -13.40 0.77
N GLU A 56 -0.51 -13.37 -0.54
CA GLU A 56 0.20 -12.48 -1.44
C GLU A 56 -0.78 -11.61 -2.25
N TYR A 57 -0.48 -10.32 -2.34
CA TYR A 57 -1.27 -9.36 -3.10
C TYR A 57 -0.38 -8.69 -4.15
N LYS A 58 -0.74 -8.84 -5.42
CA LYS A 58 0.00 -8.25 -6.54
C LYS A 58 -0.27 -6.75 -6.58
N VAL A 59 0.78 -5.94 -6.49
CA VAL A 59 0.68 -4.48 -6.58
C VAL A 59 0.55 -4.07 -8.04
N ARG A 60 -0.44 -3.24 -8.34
CA ARG A 60 -0.78 -2.78 -9.69
C ARG A 60 -0.65 -1.26 -9.87
N GLY A 61 -0.28 -0.57 -8.80
CA GLY A 61 -0.12 0.88 -8.81
C GLY A 61 -0.34 1.46 -7.42
N VAL A 62 -0.45 2.78 -7.34
CA VAL A 62 -0.63 3.51 -6.08
C VAL A 62 -1.84 4.43 -6.16
N PHE A 63 -2.81 4.22 -5.28
CA PHE A 63 -3.96 5.13 -5.13
C PHE A 63 -3.57 6.47 -4.52
N GLY A 64 -2.60 6.49 -3.59
CA GLY A 64 -2.23 7.72 -2.92
C GLY A 64 -1.00 7.60 -2.03
N LEU A 65 -0.35 8.74 -1.82
CA LEU A 65 0.80 8.91 -0.93
C LEU A 65 0.50 10.07 0.03
N GLY A 66 0.75 9.87 1.32
CA GLY A 66 0.60 10.92 2.32
C GLY A 66 1.39 10.64 3.59
N GLY A 67 1.42 11.61 4.53
CA GLY A 67 2.24 11.52 5.75
C GLY A 67 1.89 10.36 6.69
N PHE A 68 0.77 9.69 6.47
CA PHE A 68 0.32 8.56 7.30
C PHE A 68 0.54 7.19 6.64
N GLY A 69 0.98 7.15 5.38
CA GLY A 69 1.15 5.89 4.66
C GLY A 69 1.07 6.04 3.14
N VAL A 70 1.23 4.89 2.49
CA VAL A 70 1.01 4.69 1.07
C VAL A 70 -0.20 3.78 0.88
N VAL A 71 -1.03 4.05 -0.12
CA VAL A 71 -2.17 3.22 -0.47
C VAL A 71 -1.93 2.61 -1.84
N TYR A 72 -1.78 1.29 -1.90
CA TYR A 72 -1.57 0.56 -3.14
C TYR A 72 -2.88 0.10 -3.76
N ARG A 73 -2.92 0.09 -5.09
CA ARG A 73 -3.83 -0.74 -5.88
C ARG A 73 -3.29 -2.16 -5.87
N ILE A 74 -4.08 -3.11 -5.39
CA ILE A 74 -3.66 -4.51 -5.31
C ILE A 74 -4.70 -5.45 -5.93
N ARG A 75 -4.25 -6.63 -6.35
CA ARG A 75 -5.12 -7.77 -6.66
C ARG A 75 -4.78 -8.96 -5.79
N ASP A 76 -5.80 -9.62 -5.29
CA ASP A 76 -5.67 -10.91 -4.61
C ASP A 76 -5.42 -12.06 -5.62
N GLN A 77 -5.35 -13.28 -5.12
CA GLN A 77 -5.19 -14.50 -5.93
C GLN A 77 -6.39 -14.81 -6.84
N ASN A 78 -7.59 -14.34 -6.49
CA ASN A 78 -8.81 -14.50 -7.27
C ASN A 78 -8.97 -13.41 -8.34
N GLY A 79 -8.06 -12.43 -8.37
CA GLY A 79 -8.13 -11.27 -9.26
C GLY A 79 -9.01 -10.13 -8.75
N GLN A 80 -9.56 -10.23 -7.53
CA GLN A 80 -10.33 -9.16 -6.90
C GLN A 80 -9.44 -7.95 -6.67
N GLN A 81 -9.91 -6.79 -7.12
CA GLN A 81 -9.24 -5.52 -6.91
C GLN A 81 -9.56 -4.95 -5.53
N LEU A 82 -8.51 -4.61 -4.78
CA LEU A 82 -8.57 -4.11 -3.41
C LEU A 82 -7.61 -2.91 -3.27
N ALA A 83 -7.64 -2.27 -2.11
CA ALA A 83 -6.64 -1.28 -1.72
C ALA A 83 -5.88 -1.74 -0.47
N ALA A 84 -4.56 -1.54 -0.46
CA ALA A 84 -3.71 -1.84 0.69
C ALA A 84 -3.05 -0.57 1.22
N LYS A 85 -3.43 -0.16 2.43
CA LYS A 85 -2.77 0.94 3.13
C LYS A 85 -1.65 0.41 4.01
N VAL A 86 -0.41 0.75 3.67
CA VAL A 86 0.77 0.46 4.48
C VAL A 86 1.16 1.71 5.26
N ILE A 87 1.35 1.55 6.57
CA ILE A 87 1.52 2.69 7.47
C ILE A 87 2.97 3.19 7.46
N SER A 88 3.18 4.50 7.37
CA SER A 88 4.52 5.08 7.47
C SER A 88 5.10 4.94 8.88
N THR A 89 6.42 4.76 8.98
CA THR A 89 7.11 4.83 10.27
C THR A 89 6.94 6.23 10.86
N ARG A 90 6.36 6.32 12.05
CA ARG A 90 5.95 7.58 12.67
C ARG A 90 5.97 7.47 14.20
N PRO A 91 6.04 8.58 14.94
CA PRO A 91 6.19 8.56 16.40
C PRO A 91 4.92 8.19 17.17
N TYR A 92 3.76 8.05 16.50
CA TYR A 92 2.47 7.77 17.13
C TYR A 92 1.86 6.46 16.65
N THR A 93 1.10 5.82 17.55
CA THR A 93 0.53 4.47 17.32
C THR A 93 -0.61 4.48 16.29
N THR A 94 -0.88 3.33 15.70
CA THR A 94 -1.98 3.03 14.77
C THR A 94 -3.25 2.52 15.46
N GLN A 95 -3.27 2.54 16.80
CA GLN A 95 -4.35 1.94 17.58
C GLN A 95 -5.71 2.60 17.32
N ARG A 96 -5.74 3.92 17.06
CA ARG A 96 -6.99 4.65 16.82
C ARG A 96 -7.59 4.27 15.48
N GLU A 97 -6.78 4.23 14.43
CA GLU A 97 -7.20 3.77 13.11
C GLU A 97 -7.70 2.32 13.17
N MET A 98 -6.97 1.46 13.86
CA MET A 98 -7.34 0.06 14.00
C MET A 98 -8.65 -0.13 14.77
N LYS A 99 -8.86 0.65 15.84
CA LYS A 99 -10.10 0.65 16.62
C LYS A 99 -11.29 1.12 15.77
N ALA A 100 -11.11 2.16 14.95
CA ALA A 100 -12.16 2.65 14.05
C ALA A 100 -12.56 1.58 13.02
N LEU A 101 -11.57 0.96 12.37
CA LEU A 101 -11.82 -0.06 11.35
C LEU A 101 -12.50 -1.32 11.91
N ARG A 102 -12.14 -1.75 13.13
CA ARG A 102 -12.85 -2.85 13.80
C ARG A 102 -14.33 -2.53 14.05
N LYS A 103 -14.64 -1.30 14.49
CA LYS A 103 -16.03 -0.87 14.69
C LYS A 103 -16.84 -0.85 13.40
N ILE A 104 -16.22 -0.41 12.30
CA ILE A 104 -16.87 -0.42 10.97
C ILE A 104 -17.15 -1.87 10.54
N ARG A 105 -16.20 -2.79 10.75
CA ARG A 105 -16.39 -4.21 10.47
C ARG A 105 -17.52 -4.84 11.30
N GLU A 106 -17.66 -4.43 12.57
CA GLU A 106 -18.74 -4.88 13.45
C GLU A 106 -20.11 -4.28 13.07
N ASN A 107 -20.14 -3.16 12.36
CA ASN A 107 -21.36 -2.44 11.97
C ASN A 107 -21.29 -2.03 10.48
N PRO A 108 -21.37 -3.01 9.55
CA PRO A 108 -21.23 -2.73 8.13
C PRO A 108 -22.38 -1.85 7.61
N HIS A 109 -22.05 -0.91 6.73
CA HIS A 109 -23.03 -0.02 6.09
C HIS A 109 -22.57 0.37 4.69
N ASN A 110 -23.51 0.53 3.74
CA ASN A 110 -23.20 0.77 2.32
C ASN A 110 -22.40 2.06 2.05
N ASN A 111 -22.46 3.02 2.98
CA ASN A 111 -21.76 4.31 2.87
C ASN A 111 -20.47 4.37 3.74
N LEU A 112 -20.04 3.24 4.31
CA LEU A 112 -18.80 3.14 5.08
C LEU A 112 -17.87 2.14 4.40
N LEU A 113 -16.58 2.46 4.43
CA LEU A 113 -15.53 1.61 3.86
C LEU A 113 -15.55 0.21 4.47
N LEU A 114 -15.63 -0.81 3.62
CA LEU A 114 -15.52 -2.19 4.08
C LEU A 114 -14.07 -2.55 4.40
N LEU A 115 -13.80 -2.85 5.67
CA LEU A 115 -12.55 -3.48 6.09
C LEU A 115 -12.54 -4.94 5.63
N HIS A 116 -11.64 -5.27 4.70
CA HIS A 116 -11.42 -6.65 4.26
C HIS A 116 -10.57 -7.41 5.29
N SER A 117 -9.37 -6.92 5.59
CA SER A 117 -8.48 -7.55 6.55
C SER A 117 -7.42 -6.58 7.09
N VAL A 118 -6.70 -7.04 8.12
CA VAL A 118 -5.53 -6.38 8.68
C VAL A 118 -4.43 -7.42 8.76
N GLY A 119 -3.23 -7.06 8.33
CA GLY A 119 -2.12 -7.99 8.23
C GLY A 119 -0.79 -7.39 8.68
N ILE A 120 0.20 -8.28 8.75
CA ILE A 120 1.59 -7.93 8.97
C ILE A 120 2.40 -8.38 7.75
N LEU A 121 3.15 -7.47 7.16
CA LEU A 121 4.00 -7.70 5.99
C LEU A 121 5.32 -8.37 6.40
N LYS A 122 5.81 -9.25 5.52
CA LYS A 122 7.19 -9.77 5.56
C LYS A 122 8.16 -8.84 4.84
N ASN A 123 7.66 -8.04 3.90
CA ASN A 123 8.43 -7.18 3.02
C ASN A 123 7.89 -5.74 3.00
N PRO A 124 7.83 -5.04 4.15
CA PRO A 124 7.43 -3.65 4.16
C PRO A 124 8.40 -2.80 3.31
N PRO A 125 7.89 -1.83 2.53
CA PRO A 125 8.74 -0.85 1.85
C PRO A 125 9.57 -0.02 2.87
N PRO A 126 10.76 0.47 2.49
CA PRO A 126 11.57 1.32 3.37
C PRO A 126 10.82 2.58 3.83
N GLY A 127 10.91 2.90 5.12
CA GLY A 127 10.22 4.05 5.71
C GLY A 127 8.77 3.78 6.13
N TYR A 128 8.32 2.53 6.05
CA TYR A 128 7.00 2.07 6.47
C TYR A 128 7.11 0.98 7.54
N THR A 129 6.06 0.82 8.34
CA THR A 129 5.92 -0.30 9.28
C THR A 129 5.52 -1.57 8.55
N ASP A 130 5.52 -2.69 9.25
CA ASP A 130 4.99 -3.95 8.72
C ASP A 130 3.46 -4.03 8.81
N GLU A 131 2.76 -3.02 9.32
CA GLU A 131 1.30 -3.03 9.40
C GLU A 131 0.66 -2.66 8.07
N VAL A 132 -0.28 -3.49 7.62
CA VAL A 132 -1.07 -3.26 6.41
C VAL A 132 -2.56 -3.42 6.71
N ILE A 133 -3.35 -2.52 6.13
CA ILE A 133 -4.82 -2.57 6.17
C ILE A 133 -5.31 -2.82 4.75
N ILE A 134 -6.10 -3.86 4.56
CA ILE A 134 -6.71 -4.22 3.28
C ILE A 134 -8.18 -3.83 3.31
N ILE A 135 -8.60 -3.03 2.32
CA ILE A 135 -9.97 -2.52 2.18
C ILE A 135 -10.46 -2.70 0.76
N GLU A 136 -11.76 -2.51 0.55
CA GLU A 136 -12.32 -2.38 -0.78
C GLU A 136 -11.70 -1.21 -1.57
N ALA A 137 -11.63 -1.35 -2.89
CA ALA A 137 -11.20 -0.27 -3.78
C ALA A 137 -12.43 0.57 -4.20
N CYS A 138 -12.48 1.84 -3.79
CA CYS A 138 -13.63 2.73 -4.04
C CYS A 138 -13.49 3.65 -5.26
N GLY A 139 -12.40 3.55 -6.03
CA GLY A 139 -12.14 4.46 -7.15
C GLY A 139 -11.64 5.85 -6.71
N PRO A 140 -11.82 6.90 -7.54
CA PRO A 140 -11.31 8.25 -7.27
C PRO A 140 -11.95 8.89 -6.04
N SER A 141 -11.19 9.72 -5.34
CA SER A 141 -11.74 10.59 -4.31
C SER A 141 -12.56 11.74 -4.91
N ILE A 142 -13.52 12.26 -4.16
CA ILE A 142 -14.32 13.44 -4.56
C ILE A 142 -13.43 14.61 -4.96
N ASN A 143 -12.32 14.84 -4.26
CA ASN A 143 -11.38 15.92 -4.56
C ASN A 143 -10.70 15.76 -5.93
N GLU A 144 -10.48 14.53 -6.39
CA GLU A 144 -9.95 14.28 -7.74
C GLU A 144 -11.02 14.48 -8.79
N VAL A 145 -12.25 14.00 -8.55
CA VAL A 145 -13.40 14.21 -9.44
C VAL A 145 -13.78 15.69 -9.57
N MET A 146 -13.64 16.48 -8.52
CA MET A 146 -13.95 17.91 -8.55
C MET A 146 -12.89 18.77 -9.26
N LYS A 147 -11.70 18.21 -9.51
CA LYS A 147 -10.58 18.91 -10.19
C LYS A 147 -10.48 18.59 -11.68
N SER A 148 -11.20 17.58 -12.16
CA SER A 148 -11.36 17.24 -13.58
C SER A 148 -12.46 18.08 -14.22
#